data_AF-A0A1I7IC38-F1
#
_entry.id   AF-A0A1I7IC38-F1
#
_cell.length_a   1.000
_cell.length_b   1.000
_cell.length_c   1.000
_cell.angle_alpha   90.00
_cell.angle_beta   90.00
_cell.angle_gamma   90.00
#
_symmetry.space_group_name_H-M   'P 1'
#
loop_
_entity.id
_entity.type
_entity.pdbx_description
1 polymer ?
#
loop_
_entity_poly.entity_id
_entity_poly.type
_entity_poly.pdbx_seq_one_letter_code
_entity_poly.pdbx_strand_id
1 'polypeptide(L)'
;MVKPGDIVKWTSQSQGSWVTKQGEVVAVVKPLESAFRHLPADLPKARRKFESDRVHAWYGIRALVKVPRVSKRDGSVLGYDYYCPRLSQVEVVEDGGDHGPDPAA
;
A
#
# COMPACT_ATOMS: atom_id res chain seq x y z
N MET A 1 -12.68 0.92 7.52
CA MET A 1 -12.43 -0.29 6.68
C MET A 1 -11.51 0.13 5.55
N VAL A 2 -10.42 -0.59 5.32
CA VAL A 2 -9.45 -0.26 4.26
C VAL A 2 -10.08 -0.47 2.88
N LYS A 3 -9.97 0.52 1.99
CA LYS A 3 -10.50 0.51 0.63
C LYS A 3 -9.54 1.17 -0.37
N PRO A 4 -9.73 0.98 -1.69
CA PRO A 4 -8.95 1.70 -2.70
C PRO A 4 -9.01 3.22 -2.49
N GLY A 5 -7.88 3.88 -2.67
CA GLY A 5 -7.68 5.32 -2.43
C GLY A 5 -7.24 5.68 -1.01
N ASP A 6 -7.39 4.78 -0.03
CA ASP A 6 -6.92 5.06 1.33
C ASP A 6 -5.39 5.16 1.37
N ILE A 7 -4.87 6.12 2.13
CA ILE A 7 -3.45 6.14 2.50
C ILE A 7 -3.28 5.24 3.71
N VAL A 8 -2.37 4.27 3.60
CA VAL A 8 -2.08 3.33 4.68
C VAL A 8 -0.61 3.32 5.03
N LYS A 9 -0.31 3.00 6.28
CA LYS A 9 1.05 2.72 6.77
C LYS A 9 1.13 1.32 7.35
N TRP A 10 2.31 0.71 7.26
CA TRP A 10 2.61 -0.57 7.91
C TRP A 10 4.10 -0.71 8.15
N THR A 11 4.46 -1.52 9.15
CA THR A 11 5.86 -1.86 9.43
C THR A 11 6.21 -3.20 8.78
N SER A 12 7.36 -3.26 8.11
CA SER A 12 7.86 -4.48 7.49
C SER A 12 9.37 -4.62 7.69
N GLN A 13 9.86 -5.85 7.77
CA GLN A 13 11.28 -6.11 7.81
C GLN A 13 11.90 -5.89 6.42
N SER A 14 13.01 -5.16 6.36
CA SER A 14 13.79 -4.92 5.16
C SER A 14 15.27 -4.96 5.53
N GLN A 15 16.01 -5.95 4.99
CA GLN A 15 17.46 -6.12 5.21
C GLN A 15 17.87 -6.09 6.69
N GLY A 16 17.14 -6.80 7.56
CA GLY A 16 17.46 -6.88 8.99
C GLY A 16 16.99 -5.69 9.84
N SER A 17 16.37 -4.67 9.22
CA SER A 17 15.77 -3.53 9.95
C SER A 17 14.26 -3.49 9.78
N TRP A 18 13.55 -2.99 10.79
CA TRP A 18 12.12 -2.69 10.69
C TRP A 18 11.93 -1.32 10.05
N VAL A 19 11.13 -1.26 8.99
CA VAL A 19 10.90 -0.04 8.22
C VAL A 19 9.39 0.18 8.10
N THR A 20 8.95 1.38 8.48
CA THR A 20 7.60 1.86 8.20
C THR A 20 7.49 2.27 6.75
N LYS A 21 6.48 1.74 6.06
CA LYS A 21 6.12 2.09 4.69
C LYS A 21 4.78 2.80 4.72
N GLN A 22 4.61 3.72 3.80
CA GLN A 22 3.36 4.43 3.60
C GLN A 22 3.06 4.50 2.11
N GLY A 23 1.80 4.32 1.74
CA GLY A 23 1.37 4.35 0.35
C GLY A 23 -0.14 4.32 0.22
N GLU A 24 -0.61 4.41 -1.02
CA GLU A 24 -2.03 4.41 -1.33
C GLU A 24 -2.51 3.01 -1.71
N VAL A 25 -3.65 2.60 -1.19
CA VAL A 25 -4.28 1.33 -1.53
C VAL A 25 -4.82 1.40 -2.96
N VAL A 26 -4.32 0.52 -3.81
CA VAL A 26 -4.78 0.34 -5.20
C VAL A 26 -5.96 -0.63 -5.24
N ALA A 27 -5.90 -1.70 -4.48
CA ALA A 27 -6.93 -2.74 -4.45
C ALA A 27 -6.92 -3.50 -3.12
N VAL A 28 -8.09 -3.99 -2.72
CA VAL A 28 -8.21 -5.03 -1.68
C VAL A 28 -8.32 -6.36 -2.41
N VAL A 29 -7.32 -7.23 -2.25
CA VAL A 29 -7.20 -8.50 -2.98
C VAL A 29 -7.65 -9.63 -2.07
N LYS A 30 -8.71 -10.34 -2.47
CA LYS A 30 -9.26 -11.46 -1.71
C LYS A 30 -8.44 -12.73 -1.93
N PRO A 31 -8.60 -13.74 -1.04
CA PRO A 31 -8.11 -15.09 -1.29
C PRO A 31 -8.39 -15.58 -2.71
N LEU A 32 -7.39 -16.19 -3.34
CA LEU A 32 -7.39 -16.76 -4.70
C LEU A 32 -7.46 -15.74 -5.85
N GLU A 33 -7.65 -14.45 -5.57
CA GLU A 33 -7.55 -13.38 -6.55
C GLU A 33 -6.09 -13.09 -6.91
N SER A 34 -5.89 -12.66 -8.15
CA SER A 34 -4.60 -12.26 -8.70
C SER A 34 -4.35 -10.79 -8.40
N ALA A 35 -3.34 -10.50 -7.60
CA ALA A 35 -2.89 -9.13 -7.35
C ALA A 35 -2.27 -8.51 -8.62
N PHE A 36 -1.74 -9.32 -9.55
CA PHE A 36 -1.08 -8.80 -10.75
C PHE A 36 -2.04 -8.13 -11.72
N ARG A 37 -3.34 -8.47 -11.68
CA ARG A 37 -4.39 -7.80 -12.49
C ARG A 37 -4.54 -6.31 -12.21
N HIS A 38 -4.05 -5.86 -11.05
CA HIS A 38 -4.12 -4.46 -10.62
C HIS A 38 -2.78 -3.73 -10.77
N LEU A 39 -1.75 -4.40 -11.31
CA LEU A 39 -0.46 -3.78 -11.59
C LEU A 39 -0.47 -3.12 -12.97
N PRO A 40 0.32 -2.05 -13.17
CA PRO A 40 0.59 -1.53 -14.51
C PRO A 40 1.20 -2.61 -15.41
N ALA A 41 0.81 -2.65 -16.69
CA ALA A 41 1.26 -3.67 -17.65
C ALA A 41 2.80 -3.70 -17.79
N ASP A 42 3.42 -2.53 -17.86
CA ASP A 42 4.87 -2.39 -18.05
C ASP A 42 5.65 -2.27 -16.72
N LEU A 43 5.07 -2.69 -15.60
CA LEU A 43 5.73 -2.57 -14.30
C LEU A 43 6.97 -3.48 -14.25
N PRO A 44 8.19 -2.92 -14.06
CA PRO A 44 9.39 -3.74 -13.94
C PRO A 44 9.29 -4.69 -12.75
N LYS A 45 9.70 -5.95 -12.91
CA LYS A 45 9.66 -6.96 -11.83
C LYS A 45 10.30 -6.48 -10.52
N ALA A 46 11.36 -5.68 -10.59
CA ALA A 46 12.04 -5.12 -9.43
C ALA A 46 11.19 -4.13 -8.61
N ARG A 47 10.12 -3.57 -9.19
CA ARG A 47 9.14 -2.68 -8.53
C ARG A 47 8.00 -3.43 -7.87
N ARG A 48 7.86 -4.71 -8.17
CA ARG A 48 6.95 -5.61 -7.47
C ARG A 48 7.64 -6.19 -6.26
N LYS A 49 7.17 -5.87 -5.07
CA LYS A 49 7.79 -6.24 -3.78
C LYS A 49 7.07 -7.40 -3.10
N PHE A 50 6.49 -8.27 -3.91
CA PHE A 50 5.82 -9.50 -3.51
C PHE A 50 5.94 -10.53 -4.64
N GLU A 51 6.01 -11.81 -4.28
CA GLU A 51 6.39 -12.87 -5.22
C GLU A 51 5.19 -13.57 -5.84
N SER A 52 4.15 -13.86 -5.05
CA SER A 52 2.98 -14.61 -5.49
C SER A 52 1.96 -13.71 -6.17
N ASP A 53 1.51 -14.14 -7.35
CA ASP A 53 0.40 -13.53 -8.08
C ASP A 53 -0.92 -13.70 -7.32
N ARG A 54 -1.23 -14.95 -6.97
CA ARG A 54 -2.44 -15.31 -6.24
C ARG A 54 -2.22 -15.20 -4.76
N VAL A 55 -3.16 -14.54 -4.09
CA VAL A 55 -3.23 -14.56 -2.63
C VAL A 55 -3.62 -15.97 -2.21
N HIS A 56 -2.67 -16.70 -1.62
CA HIS A 56 -2.96 -18.04 -1.11
C HIS A 56 -4.11 -17.97 -0.10
N ALA A 57 -5.03 -18.94 -0.13
CA ALA A 57 -6.23 -18.94 0.72
C ALA A 57 -5.91 -18.74 2.21
N TRP A 58 -4.88 -19.41 2.72
CA TRP A 58 -4.36 -19.28 4.09
C TRP A 58 -3.87 -17.89 4.49
N TYR A 59 -3.52 -17.02 3.54
CA TYR A 59 -2.99 -15.69 3.85
C TYR A 59 -4.06 -14.62 4.07
N GLY A 60 -5.33 -14.95 3.86
CA GLY A 60 -6.46 -14.04 4.05
C GLY A 60 -6.46 -12.87 3.06
N ILE A 61 -7.17 -11.80 3.41
CA ILE A 61 -7.30 -10.61 2.56
C ILE A 61 -6.01 -9.78 2.60
N ARG A 62 -5.61 -9.26 1.44
CA ARG A 62 -4.42 -8.44 1.26
C ARG A 62 -4.78 -7.05 0.74
N ALA A 63 -3.94 -6.06 1.03
CA ALA A 63 -4.02 -4.74 0.39
C ALA A 63 -2.90 -4.64 -0.63
N LEU A 64 -3.22 -4.37 -1.90
CA LEU A 64 -2.23 -3.93 -2.87
C LEU A 64 -1.99 -2.43 -2.66
N VAL A 65 -0.77 -2.06 -2.33
CA VAL A 65 -0.41 -0.68 -1.98
C VAL A 65 0.67 -0.16 -2.91
N LYS A 66 0.47 1.01 -3.52
CA LYS A 66 1.48 1.74 -4.30
C LYS A 66 2.23 2.70 -3.37
N VAL A 67 3.55 2.59 -3.35
CA VAL A 67 4.46 3.37 -2.50
C VAL A 67 5.32 4.26 -3.40
N PRO A 68 5.30 5.59 -3.23
CA PRO A 68 6.14 6.47 -4.02
C PRO A 68 7.62 6.24 -3.69
N ARG A 69 8.46 6.21 -4.73
CA ARG A 69 9.91 6.20 -4.61
C ARG A 69 10.40 7.63 -4.67
N VAL A 70 10.69 8.19 -3.51
CA VAL A 70 11.12 9.58 -3.40
C VAL A 70 12.64 9.67 -3.54
N SER A 71 13.10 10.56 -4.41
CA SER A 71 14.50 10.94 -4.54
C SER A 71 14.98 11.62 -3.26
N LYS A 72 16.09 11.15 -2.71
CA LYS A 72 16.71 11.77 -1.52
C LYS A 72 17.34 13.14 -1.81
N ARG A 73 17.56 13.47 -3.09
CA ARG A 73 18.25 14.70 -3.49
C ARG A 73 17.32 15.91 -3.56
N ASP A 74 16.14 15.71 -4.13
CA ASP A 74 15.22 16.79 -4.51
C ASP A 74 13.76 16.51 -4.12
N GLY A 75 13.48 15.37 -3.48
CA GLY A 75 12.12 15.00 -3.08
C GLY A 75 11.22 14.61 -4.26
N SER A 76 11.75 14.51 -5.48
CA SER A 76 10.96 14.12 -6.65
C SER A 76 10.50 12.66 -6.57
N VAL A 77 9.30 12.39 -7.11
CA VAL A 77 8.78 11.02 -7.24
C VAL A 77 9.39 10.38 -8.48
N LEU A 78 10.25 9.39 -8.27
CA LEU A 78 10.96 8.64 -9.33
C LEU A 78 10.14 7.47 -9.91
N GLY A 79 8.93 7.26 -9.39
CA GLY A 79 8.04 6.14 -9.72
C GLY A 79 7.49 5.47 -8.46
N TYR A 80 6.97 4.24 -8.61
CA TYR A 80 6.26 3.55 -7.53
C TYR A 80 6.75 2.11 -7.36
N ASP A 81 6.86 1.68 -6.11
CA ASP A 81 6.98 0.28 -5.73
C ASP A 81 5.61 -0.24 -5.28
N TYR A 82 5.29 -1.50 -5.59
CA TYR A 82 4.01 -2.12 -5.26
C TYR A 82 4.22 -3.23 -4.23
N TYR A 83 3.47 -3.15 -3.14
CA TYR A 83 3.51 -4.09 -2.02
C TYR A 83 2.15 -4.75 -1.82
N CYS A 84 2.14 -5.96 -1.26
CA CYS A 84 0.92 -6.71 -0.96
C CYS A 84 0.90 -7.20 0.51
N PRO A 85 0.90 -6.29 1.50
CA PRO A 85 0.78 -6.65 2.92
C PRO A 85 -0.57 -7.31 3.24
N ARG A 86 -0.63 -8.00 4.38
CA ARG A 86 -1.91 -8.47 4.93
C ARG A 86 -2.76 -7.27 5.32
N LEU A 87 -4.07 -7.36 5.11
CA LEU A 87 -4.99 -6.29 5.50
C LEU A 87 -4.90 -5.97 7.01
N SER A 88 -4.60 -6.98 7.83
CA SER A 88 -4.42 -6.84 9.28
C SER A 88 -3.11 -6.16 9.71
N GLN A 89 -2.18 -5.92 8.77
CA GLN A 89 -0.90 -5.25 9.06
C GLN A 89 -0.90 -3.76 8.71
N VAL A 90 -1.93 -3.31 7.99
CA VAL A 90 -2.02 -1.93 7.53
C VAL A 90 -2.92 -1.12 8.44
N GLU A 91 -2.53 0.12 8.67
CA GLU A 91 -3.30 1.14 9.40
C GLU A 91 -3.61 2.27 8.44
N VAL A 92 -4.86 2.72 8.39
CA VAL A 92 -5.24 3.92 7.62
C VAL A 92 -4.57 5.13 8.28
N VAL A 93 -3.87 5.93 7.48
CA VAL A 93 -3.41 7.25 7.89
C VAL A 93 -4.61 8.16 7.68
N GLU A 94 -5.34 8.45 8.75
CA GLU A 94 -6.38 9.48 8.70
C GLU A 94 -5.70 10.80 8.29
N ASP A 95 -6.08 11.33 7.15
CA ASP A 95 -5.84 12.73 6.84
C ASP A 95 -6.67 13.50 7.87
N GLY A 96 -6.06 14.43 8.62
CA GLY A 96 -6.70 15.20 9.68
C GLY A 96 -7.76 16.19 9.17
N GLY A 97 -8.70 15.73 8.36
CA GLY A 97 -9.77 16.49 7.72
C GLY A 97 -11.12 16.15 8.32
N ASP A 98 -11.27 16.30 9.63
CA ASP A 98 -12.56 16.62 10.26
C ASP A 98 -12.37 17.84 11.17
N HIS A 99 -12.15 19.00 10.55
CA HIS A 99 -12.78 20.21 11.05
C HIS A 99 -14.15 20.26 10.35
N GLY A 100 -15.12 19.56 10.94
CA GLY A 100 -16.51 19.94 10.79
C GLY A 100 -16.66 21.44 11.10
N PRO A 101 -17.60 22.15 10.43
CA PRO A 101 -17.77 23.57 10.71
C PRO A 101 -18.02 23.75 12.21
N ASP A 102 -17.17 24.53 12.85
CA ASP A 102 -17.40 25.06 14.19
C ASP A 102 -18.82 25.66 14.18
N PRO A 103 -19.80 25.07 14.90
CA PRO A 103 -21.11 25.66 14.97
C PRO A 103 -20.95 26.93 15.80
N ALA A 104 -20.83 28.06 15.09
CA ALA A 104 -20.97 29.38 15.67
C ALA A 104 -22.20 29.40 16.59
N ALA A 105 -21.97 29.54 17.89
CA ALA A 105 -22.93 29.99 18.88
C ALA A 105 -22.19 30.63 20.05
#